data_AF-A0A954A667-F1
#
_entry.id   AF-A0A954A667-F1
#
_cell.length_a   1.000
_cell.length_b   1.000
_cell.length_c   1.000
_cell.angle_alpha   90.00
_cell.angle_beta   90.00
_cell.angle_gamma   90.00
#
_symmetry.space_group_name_H-M   'P 1'
#
loop_
_entity.id
_entity.type
_entity.pdbx_description
1 polymer ?
#
loop_
_entity_poly.entity_id
_entity_poly.type
_entity_poly.pdbx_seq_one_letter_code
_entity_poly.pdbx_strand_id
1 'polypeptide(L)'
;MGLFGDKSKKSWQRLSFGKKQTKAGILAKEESRSERVWRLFLAIAFALFATLVVGSCLPAHDIGQGYVPAADWVQWTSVFGVVAMVHLVMLLLVRAFHRHVFDSLPLYLLFLASFLIAARLMQLPAKDLSFLTPLPCFAIVIALVYGAALAIHSALAGAVLLGLMVAVQNAAPTTSLLPLSGAVVLAQVLGSIVAVLGSRRLRSRTRLVIVGLASGCAQAIAILIYGLSGLDSADFSTDIALRGEWLRHLEAPAWGFLNGVGSGILITSLLPFLERWLDLTTDMRLIELSDQNNPLLREMSLLAPGSFQHSLMVGQLAEEAAKSIGANDLLARVGALYHDVGKMLKPNYFVENTHGEENIHDRLSPEMSRLIIISHVKDGIRIAEEEKLPRPIVDMIPMHHGTSVV
;
A
#
# COMPACT_ATOMS: atom_id res chain seq x y z
N MET A 1 43.06 -53.70 -42.27
CA MET A 1 41.64 -54.02 -42.57
C MET A 1 40.88 -53.99 -41.24
N GLY A 2 39.86 -53.13 -41.09
CA GLY A 2 38.91 -53.07 -39.94
C GLY A 2 39.45 -52.40 -38.65
N LEU A 3 39.13 -51.15 -38.27
CA LEU A 3 37.85 -50.49 -37.88
C LEU A 3 37.51 -50.58 -36.36
N PHE A 4 37.74 -49.45 -35.67
CA PHE A 4 37.02 -48.81 -34.54
C PHE A 4 36.51 -49.54 -33.27
N GLY A 5 36.78 -48.89 -32.12
CA GLY A 5 36.05 -48.95 -30.83
C GLY A 5 36.87 -49.59 -29.69
N ASP A 6 37.13 -49.03 -28.52
CA ASP A 6 36.39 -48.03 -27.72
C ASP A 6 37.36 -47.27 -26.78
N LYS A 7 36.89 -46.11 -26.34
CA LYS A 7 37.52 -44.92 -25.80
C LYS A 7 38.37 -45.14 -24.53
N SER A 8 39.52 -44.48 -24.52
CA SER A 8 40.27 -44.13 -23.32
C SER A 8 39.39 -43.33 -22.35
N LYS A 9 39.12 -43.89 -21.16
CA LYS A 9 38.56 -43.16 -20.03
C LYS A 9 39.58 -42.09 -19.60
N LYS A 10 39.35 -40.84 -20.04
CA LYS A 10 40.11 -39.66 -19.61
C LYS A 10 39.95 -39.47 -18.10
N SER A 11 41.05 -39.35 -17.37
CA SER A 11 41.14 -39.22 -15.90
C SER A 11 40.49 -37.96 -15.30
N TRP A 12 39.91 -37.09 -16.13
CA TRP A 12 39.26 -35.84 -15.69
C TRP A 12 37.81 -36.01 -15.24
N GLN A 13 37.21 -37.21 -15.35
CA GLN A 13 35.83 -37.48 -14.91
C GLN A 13 35.68 -37.79 -13.41
N ARG A 14 36.68 -37.52 -12.57
CA ARG A 14 36.58 -37.63 -11.11
C ARG A 14 36.94 -36.35 -10.35
N LEU A 15 36.68 -35.18 -10.93
CA LEU A 15 36.50 -33.99 -10.13
C LEU A 15 35.04 -33.91 -9.72
N SER A 16 34.68 -34.64 -8.66
CA SER A 16 33.53 -34.23 -7.88
C SER A 16 33.86 -32.81 -7.41
N PHE A 17 33.19 -31.82 -7.98
CA PHE A 17 33.11 -30.50 -7.37
C PHE A 17 32.41 -30.72 -6.03
N GLY A 18 33.19 -31.08 -5.00
CA GLY A 18 32.77 -30.91 -3.63
C GLY A 18 32.33 -29.47 -3.53
N LYS A 19 31.07 -29.26 -3.13
CA LYS A 19 30.50 -27.93 -2.86
C LYS A 19 31.30 -27.28 -1.72
N LYS A 20 32.54 -26.83 -1.97
CA LYS A 20 33.23 -25.89 -1.10
C LYS A 20 32.45 -24.59 -1.28
N GLN A 21 31.50 -24.36 -0.38
CA GLN A 21 30.78 -23.10 -0.31
C GLN A 21 31.84 -22.01 -0.19
N THR A 22 31.85 -21.07 -1.14
CA THR A 22 32.72 -19.91 -1.09
C THR A 22 32.38 -19.10 0.17
N LYS A 23 33.34 -18.36 0.73
CA LYS A 23 33.11 -17.49 1.90
C LYS A 23 31.92 -16.54 1.67
N ALA A 24 31.78 -16.02 0.44
CA ALA A 24 30.63 -15.24 -0.02
C ALA A 24 29.31 -16.04 0.00
N GLY A 25 29.32 -17.31 -0.42
CA GLY A 25 28.14 -18.18 -0.36
C GLY A 25 27.75 -18.64 1.05
N ILE A 26 28.69 -18.65 2.00
CA ILE A 26 28.42 -18.86 3.43
C ILE A 26 27.78 -17.60 4.01
N LEU A 27 28.39 -16.43 3.77
CA LEU A 27 27.88 -15.13 4.22
C LEU A 27 26.47 -14.84 3.68
N ALA A 28 26.22 -15.01 2.37
CA ALA A 28 24.89 -14.83 1.79
C ALA A 28 23.85 -15.83 2.35
N LYS A 29 24.28 -17.05 2.69
CA LYS A 29 23.40 -18.06 3.31
C LYS A 29 23.11 -17.71 4.77
N GLU A 30 24.09 -17.21 5.52
CA GLU A 30 23.92 -16.70 6.88
C GLU A 30 23.03 -15.46 6.92
N GLU A 31 23.21 -14.52 6.01
CA GLU A 31 22.37 -13.34 5.81
C GLU A 31 20.91 -13.76 5.50
N SER A 32 20.71 -14.66 4.54
CA SER A 32 19.37 -15.21 4.23
C SER A 32 18.73 -15.98 5.40
N ARG A 33 19.55 -16.56 6.30
CA ARG A 33 19.06 -17.29 7.48
C ARG A 33 18.69 -16.29 8.57
N SER A 34 19.54 -15.30 8.80
CA SER A 34 19.31 -14.21 9.74
C SER A 34 18.03 -13.44 9.40
N GLU A 35 17.84 -13.07 8.13
CA GLU A 35 16.62 -12.40 7.67
C GLU A 35 15.37 -13.25 7.87
N ARG A 36 15.45 -14.57 7.62
CA ARG A 36 14.31 -15.48 7.85
C ARG A 36 13.97 -15.58 9.33
N VAL A 37 14.97 -15.68 10.21
CA VAL A 37 14.76 -15.71 11.67
C VAL A 37 14.16 -14.38 12.14
N TRP A 38 14.66 -13.25 11.63
CA TRP A 38 14.16 -11.92 11.95
C TRP A 38 12.71 -11.73 11.51
N ARG A 39 12.37 -12.11 10.27
CA ARG A 39 10.98 -12.06 9.75
C ARG A 39 10.03 -12.93 10.58
N LEU A 40 10.48 -14.10 11.03
CA LEU A 40 9.71 -14.98 11.90
C LEU A 40 9.50 -14.35 13.29
N PHE A 41 10.55 -13.76 13.87
CA PHE A 41 10.47 -13.05 15.13
C PHE A 41 9.46 -11.90 15.07
N LEU A 42 9.52 -11.06 14.02
CA LEU A 42 8.58 -9.97 13.81
C LEU A 42 7.13 -10.47 13.69
N ALA A 43 6.91 -11.56 12.96
CA ALA A 43 5.58 -12.14 12.81
C ALA A 43 5.01 -12.66 14.15
N ILE A 44 5.84 -13.31 14.98
CA ILE A 44 5.45 -13.78 16.32
C ILE A 44 5.18 -12.59 17.25
N ALA A 45 6.08 -11.61 17.26
CA ALA A 45 5.92 -10.39 18.07
C ALA A 45 4.63 -9.66 17.71
N PHE A 46 4.30 -9.56 16.42
CA PHE A 46 3.06 -8.95 15.97
C PHE A 46 1.82 -9.75 16.40
N ALA A 47 1.83 -11.09 16.32
CA ALA A 47 0.72 -11.91 16.80
C ALA A 47 0.47 -11.75 18.31
N LEU A 48 1.53 -11.68 19.12
CA LEU A 48 1.44 -11.40 20.56
C LEU A 48 0.88 -9.99 20.80
N PHE A 49 1.38 -8.99 20.07
CA PHE A 49 0.88 -7.63 20.14
C PHE A 49 -0.60 -7.53 19.79
N ALA A 50 -1.04 -8.13 18.69
CA ALA A 50 -2.43 -8.15 18.28
C ALA A 50 -3.33 -8.85 19.32
N THR A 51 -2.83 -9.93 19.93
CA THR A 51 -3.52 -10.63 21.04
C THR A 51 -3.72 -9.70 22.23
N LEU A 52 -2.70 -8.93 22.62
CA LEU A 52 -2.81 -7.95 23.70
C LEU A 52 -3.82 -6.84 23.39
N VAL A 53 -3.79 -6.30 22.17
CA VAL A 53 -4.73 -5.24 21.76
C VAL A 53 -6.17 -5.75 21.75
N VAL A 54 -6.44 -6.91 21.13
CA VAL A 54 -7.78 -7.50 21.11
C VAL A 54 -8.24 -7.92 22.49
N GLY A 55 -7.37 -8.56 23.27
CA GLY A 55 -7.69 -9.00 24.62
C GLY A 55 -7.89 -7.84 25.60
N SER A 56 -7.33 -6.66 25.33
CA SER A 56 -7.63 -5.44 26.11
C SER A 56 -9.09 -4.99 26.04
N CYS A 57 -9.90 -5.56 25.12
CA CYS A 57 -11.34 -5.38 25.08
C CYS A 57 -12.10 -6.19 26.14
N LEU A 58 -11.43 -7.14 26.82
CA LEU A 58 -12.06 -7.91 27.89
C LEU A 58 -12.50 -6.97 29.03
N PRO A 59 -13.72 -7.13 29.56
CA PRO A 59 -14.19 -6.33 30.68
C PRO A 59 -13.29 -6.52 31.90
N ALA A 60 -12.93 -5.42 32.59
CA ALA A 60 -12.16 -5.50 33.81
C ALA A 60 -12.97 -6.22 34.90
N HIS A 61 -12.46 -7.34 35.39
CA HIS A 61 -13.01 -7.99 36.57
C HIS A 61 -12.57 -7.25 37.83
N ASP A 62 -13.51 -7.05 38.77
CA ASP A 62 -13.23 -6.41 40.05
C ASP A 62 -12.28 -7.31 40.87
N ILE A 63 -11.00 -6.93 40.92
CA ILE A 63 -9.89 -7.72 41.49
C ILE A 63 -9.94 -7.71 43.03
N GLY A 64 -10.98 -7.13 43.64
CA GLY A 64 -11.14 -6.92 45.09
C GLY A 64 -11.15 -8.20 45.95
N GLN A 65 -11.21 -9.40 45.36
CA GLN A 65 -11.14 -10.68 46.09
C GLN A 65 -9.89 -11.53 45.81
N GLY A 66 -8.87 -11.00 45.12
CA GLY A 66 -7.58 -11.69 44.98
C GLY A 66 -7.61 -12.99 44.16
N TYR A 67 -8.69 -13.24 43.41
CA TYR A 67 -8.84 -14.40 42.54
C TYR A 67 -9.06 -13.92 41.10
N VAL A 68 -8.11 -14.23 40.20
CA VAL A 68 -8.35 -14.14 38.75
C VAL A 68 -9.11 -15.41 38.38
N PRO A 69 -10.40 -15.36 38.02
CA PRO A 69 -11.18 -16.56 37.73
C PRO A 69 -10.55 -17.38 36.61
N ALA A 70 -10.65 -18.71 36.66
CA ALA A 70 -10.21 -19.59 35.57
C ALA A 70 -10.88 -19.24 34.20
N ALA A 71 -12.03 -18.55 34.24
CA ALA A 71 -12.73 -18.02 33.08
C ALA A 71 -11.89 -17.00 32.27
N ASP A 72 -11.05 -16.20 32.93
CA ASP A 72 -10.24 -15.17 32.28
C ASP A 72 -9.15 -15.83 31.40
N TRP A 73 -8.50 -16.87 31.90
CA TRP A 73 -7.48 -17.60 31.14
C TRP A 73 -8.06 -18.30 29.91
N VAL A 74 -9.27 -18.87 30.03
CA VAL A 74 -9.96 -19.46 28.88
C VAL A 74 -10.24 -18.41 27.81
N GLN A 75 -10.74 -17.22 28.19
CA GLN A 75 -10.99 -16.14 27.24
C GLN A 75 -9.71 -15.63 26.56
N TRP A 76 -8.63 -15.42 27.32
CA TRP A 76 -7.33 -15.04 26.74
C TRP A 76 -6.78 -16.10 25.78
N THR A 77 -6.91 -17.40 26.10
CA THR A 77 -6.48 -18.48 25.20
C THR A 77 -7.32 -18.55 23.93
N SER A 78 -8.63 -18.30 24.02
CA SER A 78 -9.52 -18.22 22.87
C SER A 78 -9.16 -17.03 21.97
N VAL A 79 -8.92 -15.85 22.55
CA VAL A 79 -8.47 -14.66 21.80
C VAL A 79 -7.15 -14.94 21.09
N PHE A 80 -6.15 -15.47 21.81
CA PHE A 80 -4.86 -15.85 21.22
C PHE A 80 -5.04 -16.84 20.07
N GLY A 81 -5.85 -17.89 20.25
CA GLY A 81 -6.10 -18.90 19.23
C GLY A 81 -6.66 -18.30 17.93
N VAL A 82 -7.68 -17.43 18.04
CA VAL A 82 -8.27 -16.79 16.85
C VAL A 82 -7.31 -15.79 16.21
N VAL A 83 -6.61 -14.96 17.00
CA VAL A 83 -5.62 -14.00 16.47
C VAL A 83 -4.49 -14.73 15.76
N ALA A 84 -3.93 -15.77 16.37
CA ALA A 84 -2.87 -16.59 15.79
C ALA A 84 -3.34 -17.28 14.50
N MET A 85 -4.58 -17.78 14.45
CA MET A 85 -5.16 -18.37 13.24
C MET A 85 -5.29 -17.34 12.11
N VAL A 86 -5.86 -16.15 12.37
CA VAL A 86 -5.99 -15.07 11.39
C VAL A 86 -4.61 -14.65 10.86
N HIS A 87 -3.62 -14.51 11.76
CA HIS A 87 -2.26 -14.16 11.39
C HIS A 87 -1.58 -15.25 10.55
N LEU A 88 -1.74 -16.52 10.92
CA LEU A 88 -1.18 -17.64 10.18
C LEU A 88 -1.76 -17.68 8.75
N VAL A 89 -3.08 -17.56 8.61
CA VAL A 89 -3.73 -17.49 7.30
C VAL A 89 -3.19 -16.31 6.49
N MET A 90 -3.05 -15.14 7.11
CA MET A 90 -2.50 -13.97 6.41
C MET A 90 -1.05 -14.18 5.96
N LEU A 91 -0.19 -14.77 6.79
CA LEU A 91 1.18 -15.11 6.43
C LEU A 91 1.24 -16.13 5.28
N LEU A 92 0.34 -17.11 5.27
CA LEU A 92 0.22 -18.08 4.18
C LEU A 92 -0.21 -17.40 2.87
N LEU A 93 -1.20 -16.50 2.92
CA LEU A 93 -1.64 -15.73 1.75
C LEU A 93 -0.53 -14.82 1.22
N VAL A 94 0.20 -14.13 2.09
CA VAL A 94 1.34 -13.30 1.71
C VAL A 94 2.45 -14.16 1.10
N ARG A 95 2.74 -15.33 1.67
CA ARG A 95 3.73 -16.28 1.15
C ARG A 95 3.35 -16.87 -0.21
N ALA A 96 2.07 -17.15 -0.41
CA ALA A 96 1.55 -17.73 -1.64
C ALA A 96 1.47 -16.71 -2.78
N PHE A 97 0.94 -15.52 -2.51
CA PHE A 97 0.54 -14.57 -3.55
C PHE A 97 1.34 -13.26 -3.57
N HIS A 98 2.00 -12.88 -2.47
CA HIS A 98 2.58 -11.54 -2.30
C HIS A 98 4.02 -11.58 -1.77
N ARG A 99 4.88 -12.37 -2.41
CA ARG A 99 6.27 -12.59 -1.93
C ARG A 99 7.09 -11.30 -1.80
N HIS A 100 6.82 -10.29 -2.62
CA HIS A 100 7.50 -8.99 -2.57
C HIS A 100 7.26 -8.25 -1.23
N VAL A 101 6.15 -8.53 -0.53
CA VAL A 101 5.83 -7.91 0.77
C VAL A 101 6.83 -8.32 1.85
N PHE A 102 7.52 -9.46 1.71
CA PHE A 102 8.48 -9.88 2.73
C PHE A 102 9.68 -8.94 2.85
N ASP A 103 10.02 -8.21 1.79
CA ASP A 103 11.13 -7.25 1.82
C ASP A 103 10.74 -5.97 2.58
N SER A 104 9.45 -5.66 2.61
CA SER A 104 8.85 -4.54 3.35
C SER A 104 8.01 -5.01 4.55
N LEU A 105 8.25 -6.22 5.07
CA LEU A 105 7.44 -6.82 6.14
C LEU A 105 7.30 -5.93 7.38
N PRO A 106 8.37 -5.26 7.88
CA PRO A 106 8.24 -4.38 9.05
C PRO A 106 7.23 -3.25 8.83
N LEU A 107 7.22 -2.65 7.64
CA LEU A 107 6.30 -1.57 7.28
C LEU A 107 4.86 -2.09 7.19
N TYR A 108 4.67 -3.26 6.59
CA TYR A 108 3.37 -3.92 6.52
C TYR A 108 2.80 -4.22 7.93
N LEU A 109 3.63 -4.77 8.82
CA LEU A 109 3.24 -5.05 10.21
C LEU A 109 2.99 -3.76 11.00
N LEU A 110 3.74 -2.69 10.73
CA LEU A 110 3.50 -1.37 11.32
C LEU A 110 2.13 -0.82 10.93
N PHE A 111 1.72 -0.92 9.65
CA PHE A 111 0.39 -0.52 9.23
C PHE A 111 -0.69 -1.31 9.95
N LEU A 112 -0.55 -2.64 10.03
CA LEU A 112 -1.54 -3.49 10.69
C LEU A 112 -1.60 -3.21 12.20
N ALA A 113 -0.46 -2.97 12.85
CA ALA A 113 -0.40 -2.56 14.26
C ALA A 113 -1.08 -1.21 14.48
N SER A 114 -0.79 -0.22 13.63
CA SER A 114 -1.38 1.11 13.72
C SER A 114 -2.90 1.08 13.55
N PHE A 115 -3.41 0.24 12.64
CA PHE A 115 -4.83 -0.02 12.49
C PHE A 115 -5.45 -0.63 13.75
N LEU A 116 -4.83 -1.68 14.33
CA LEU A 116 -5.38 -2.33 15.53
C LEU A 116 -5.42 -1.37 16.74
N ILE A 117 -4.40 -0.52 16.90
CA ILE A 117 -4.38 0.52 17.93
C ILE A 117 -5.52 1.52 17.69
N ALA A 118 -5.65 2.04 16.47
CA ALA A 118 -6.71 2.98 16.13
C ALA A 118 -8.10 2.38 16.36
N ALA A 119 -8.32 1.13 15.94
CA ALA A 119 -9.56 0.39 16.18
C ALA A 119 -9.87 0.27 17.68
N ARG A 120 -8.86 -0.07 18.49
CA ARG A 120 -9.03 -0.15 19.95
C ARG A 120 -9.38 1.21 20.56
N LEU A 121 -8.66 2.26 20.19
CA LEU A 121 -8.89 3.62 20.70
C LEU A 121 -10.30 4.12 20.38
N MET A 122 -10.85 3.82 19.20
CA MET A 122 -12.21 4.21 18.83
C MET A 122 -13.30 3.49 19.62
N GLN A 123 -13.00 2.32 20.17
CA GLN A 123 -13.95 1.52 20.99
C GLN A 123 -13.87 1.82 22.49
N LEU A 124 -12.94 2.67 22.94
CA LEU A 124 -12.83 3.08 24.35
C LEU A 124 -14.01 3.92 24.84
N PRO A 125 -14.52 4.91 24.07
CA PRO A 125 -15.58 5.80 24.57
C PRO A 125 -16.95 5.14 24.64
N ALA A 126 -17.31 4.29 23.67
CA ALA A 126 -18.60 3.61 23.60
C ALA A 126 -18.53 2.36 22.71
N LYS A 127 -19.33 1.35 23.04
CA LYS A 127 -19.39 0.07 22.29
C LYS A 127 -19.97 0.24 20.88
N ASP A 128 -20.94 1.15 20.72
CA ASP A 128 -21.66 1.38 19.46
C ASP A 128 -20.79 2.04 18.38
N LEU A 129 -19.67 2.67 18.78
CA LEU A 129 -18.66 3.25 17.88
C LEU A 129 -17.85 2.21 17.11
N SER A 130 -18.03 0.92 17.38
CA SER A 130 -17.33 -0.16 16.68
C SER A 130 -17.57 -0.15 15.17
N PHE A 131 -18.77 0.26 14.74
CA PHE A 131 -19.11 0.44 13.32
C PHE A 131 -18.38 1.63 12.67
N LEU A 132 -17.89 2.59 13.45
CA LEU A 132 -17.15 3.78 12.99
C LEU A 132 -15.64 3.52 12.81
N THR A 133 -15.18 2.28 12.96
CA THR A 133 -13.76 1.94 12.77
C THR A 133 -13.38 2.02 11.28
N PRO A 134 -12.41 2.87 10.86
CA PRO A 134 -12.16 3.20 9.46
C PRO A 134 -11.30 2.13 8.74
N LEU A 135 -11.72 0.87 8.80
CA LEU A 135 -11.11 -0.22 8.03
C LEU A 135 -11.10 0.04 6.52
N PRO A 136 -12.13 0.65 5.90
CA PRO A 136 -12.06 1.00 4.48
C PRO A 136 -10.92 1.97 4.16
N CYS A 137 -10.62 2.92 5.04
CA CYS A 137 -9.47 3.82 4.90
C CYS A 137 -8.16 3.04 4.94
N PHE A 138 -7.99 2.18 5.96
CA PHE A 138 -6.83 1.28 6.05
C PHE A 138 -6.66 0.42 4.79
N ALA A 139 -7.74 -0.15 4.27
CA ALA A 139 -7.73 -0.96 3.07
C ALA A 139 -7.28 -0.15 1.83
N ILE A 140 -7.69 1.12 1.70
CA ILE A 140 -7.18 1.99 0.63
C ILE A 140 -5.68 2.23 0.78
N VAL A 141 -5.17 2.48 1.99
CA VAL A 141 -3.72 2.66 2.21
C VAL A 141 -2.94 1.43 1.78
N ILE A 142 -3.36 0.22 2.19
CA ILE A 142 -2.73 -1.02 1.76
C ILE A 142 -2.84 -1.20 0.24
N ALA A 143 -3.95 -0.82 -0.38
CA ALA A 143 -4.15 -0.93 -1.82
C ALA A 143 -3.19 -0.02 -2.61
N LEU A 144 -2.91 1.16 -2.10
CA LEU A 144 -1.98 2.12 -2.71
C LEU A 144 -0.52 1.67 -2.59
N VAL A 145 -0.14 1.08 -1.45
CA VAL A 145 1.26 0.67 -1.19
C VAL A 145 1.58 -0.70 -1.80
N TYR A 146 0.67 -1.66 -1.66
CA TYR A 146 0.94 -3.08 -1.95
C TYR A 146 -0.01 -3.69 -3.00
N GLY A 147 -0.96 -2.89 -3.50
CA GLY A 147 -1.93 -3.33 -4.49
C GLY A 147 -3.21 -3.92 -3.91
N ALA A 148 -4.24 -3.94 -4.75
CA ALA A 148 -5.61 -4.28 -4.36
C ALA A 148 -5.78 -5.69 -3.79
N ALA A 149 -5.02 -6.67 -4.31
CA ALA A 149 -5.15 -8.06 -3.88
C ALA A 149 -4.68 -8.24 -2.42
N LEU A 150 -3.56 -7.65 -2.02
CA LEU A 150 -3.13 -7.69 -0.62
C LEU A 150 -4.11 -6.92 0.27
N ALA A 151 -4.58 -5.77 -0.19
CA ALA A 151 -5.54 -4.95 0.56
C ALA A 151 -6.84 -5.69 0.90
N ILE A 152 -7.38 -6.48 -0.03
CA ILE A 152 -8.57 -7.30 0.23
C ILE A 152 -8.29 -8.35 1.31
N HIS A 153 -7.13 -9.04 1.25
CA HIS A 153 -6.75 -10.01 2.28
C HIS A 153 -6.56 -9.34 3.66
N SER A 154 -5.87 -8.19 3.71
CA SER A 154 -5.67 -7.40 4.92
C SER A 154 -6.99 -6.88 5.48
N ALA A 155 -7.91 -6.45 4.62
CA ALA A 155 -9.25 -6.01 5.03
C ALA A 155 -10.06 -7.16 5.61
N LEU A 156 -10.02 -8.36 5.01
CA LEU A 156 -10.68 -9.53 5.57
C LEU A 156 -10.14 -9.87 6.96
N ALA A 157 -8.82 -9.92 7.11
CA ALA A 157 -8.18 -10.15 8.42
C ALA A 157 -8.56 -9.07 9.45
N GLY A 158 -8.50 -7.80 9.05
CA GLY A 158 -8.88 -6.67 9.89
C GLY A 158 -10.35 -6.70 10.32
N ALA A 159 -11.27 -7.08 9.42
CA ALA A 159 -12.69 -7.21 9.72
C ALA A 159 -12.96 -8.34 10.71
N VAL A 160 -12.29 -9.49 10.58
CA VAL A 160 -12.40 -10.60 11.54
C VAL A 160 -11.86 -10.19 12.91
N LEU A 161 -10.70 -9.51 12.97
CA LEU A 161 -10.14 -9.02 14.23
C LEU A 161 -11.04 -7.97 14.89
N LEU A 162 -11.65 -7.09 14.10
CA LEU A 162 -12.60 -6.10 14.59
C LEU A 162 -13.88 -6.76 15.11
N GLY A 163 -14.43 -7.74 14.37
CA GLY A 163 -15.57 -8.53 14.84
C GLY A 163 -15.28 -9.29 16.13
N LEU A 164 -14.03 -9.74 16.33
CA LEU A 164 -13.56 -10.38 17.56
C LEU A 164 -13.46 -9.37 18.70
N MET A 165 -12.93 -8.16 18.46
CA MET A 165 -12.89 -7.10 19.47
C MET A 165 -14.29 -6.78 20.00
N VAL A 166 -15.27 -6.64 19.10
CA VAL A 166 -16.67 -6.40 19.46
C VAL A 166 -17.27 -7.58 20.22
N ALA A 167 -17.01 -8.81 19.76
CA ALA A 167 -17.46 -10.02 20.44
C ALA A 167 -16.92 -10.10 21.87
N VAL A 168 -15.63 -9.85 22.05
CA VAL A 168 -14.94 -9.83 23.35
C VAL A 168 -15.51 -8.76 24.27
N GLN A 169 -15.76 -7.55 23.75
CA GLN A 169 -16.29 -6.45 24.54
C GLN A 169 -17.77 -6.65 24.98
N ASN A 170 -18.49 -7.52 24.27
CA ASN A 170 -19.88 -7.89 24.56
C ASN A 170 -20.03 -9.25 25.24
N ALA A 171 -18.94 -9.99 25.44
CA ALA A 171 -18.96 -11.31 26.03
C ALA A 171 -19.41 -11.27 27.49
N ALA A 172 -20.29 -12.19 27.88
CA ALA A 172 -20.58 -12.42 29.28
C ALA A 172 -19.37 -13.10 29.95
N PRO A 173 -19.11 -12.86 31.25
CA PRO A 173 -17.99 -13.47 31.98
C PRO A 173 -17.94 -15.01 31.92
N THR A 174 -19.06 -15.67 31.66
CA THR A 174 -19.23 -17.13 31.70
C THR A 174 -19.22 -17.79 30.33
N THR A 175 -19.22 -17.02 29.22
CA THR A 175 -19.23 -17.60 27.87
C THR A 175 -17.83 -17.97 27.41
N SER A 176 -17.60 -19.28 27.22
CA SER A 176 -16.36 -19.82 26.67
C SER A 176 -16.24 -19.69 25.15
N LEU A 177 -17.38 -19.53 24.46
CA LEU A 177 -17.45 -19.25 23.03
C LEU A 177 -17.63 -17.74 22.84
N LEU A 178 -16.76 -17.13 22.04
CA LEU A 178 -16.83 -15.73 21.61
C LEU A 178 -17.49 -15.68 20.22
N PRO A 179 -18.83 -15.57 20.12
CA PRO A 179 -19.50 -15.48 18.83
C PRO A 179 -19.05 -14.20 18.12
N LEU A 180 -18.41 -14.37 16.96
CA LEU A 180 -17.90 -13.26 16.17
C LEU A 180 -19.07 -12.34 15.77
N SER A 181 -18.90 -11.01 15.90
CA SER A 181 -19.93 -10.07 15.46
C SER A 181 -20.08 -10.09 13.93
N GLY A 182 -21.03 -10.88 13.44
CA GLY A 182 -21.25 -11.09 12.00
C GLY A 182 -21.61 -9.82 11.25
N ALA A 183 -22.43 -8.95 11.86
CA ALA A 183 -22.81 -7.64 11.31
C ALA A 183 -21.58 -6.76 11.03
N VAL A 184 -20.68 -6.65 12.01
CA VAL A 184 -19.45 -5.83 11.90
C VAL A 184 -18.53 -6.41 10.84
N VAL A 185 -18.30 -7.71 10.85
CA VAL A 185 -17.44 -8.38 9.85
C VAL A 185 -17.98 -8.15 8.44
N LEU A 186 -19.27 -8.41 8.22
CA LEU A 186 -19.88 -8.29 6.89
C LEU A 186 -19.82 -6.85 6.39
N ALA A 187 -20.21 -5.89 7.22
CA ALA A 187 -20.17 -4.46 6.88
C ALA A 187 -18.75 -4.03 6.49
N GLN A 188 -17.78 -4.35 7.34
CA GLN A 188 -16.40 -3.89 7.18
C GLN A 188 -15.71 -4.55 5.98
N VAL A 189 -16.01 -5.83 5.69
CA VAL A 189 -15.55 -6.50 4.47
C VAL A 189 -16.14 -5.84 3.23
N LEU A 190 -17.47 -5.68 3.15
CA LEU A 190 -18.11 -5.11 1.96
C LEU A 190 -17.69 -3.65 1.73
N GLY A 191 -17.67 -2.85 2.79
CA GLY A 191 -17.18 -1.47 2.74
C GLY A 191 -15.75 -1.37 2.25
N SER A 192 -14.86 -2.25 2.73
CA SER A 192 -13.45 -2.26 2.34
C SER A 192 -13.24 -2.77 0.92
N ILE A 193 -14.00 -3.76 0.46
CA ILE A 193 -13.94 -4.23 -0.94
C ILE A 193 -14.35 -3.09 -1.88
N VAL A 194 -15.46 -2.41 -1.61
CA VAL A 194 -15.90 -1.26 -2.42
C VAL A 194 -14.85 -0.16 -2.40
N ALA A 195 -14.25 0.12 -1.24
CA ALA A 195 -13.18 1.11 -1.11
C ALA A 195 -11.93 0.76 -1.93
N VAL A 196 -11.46 -0.50 -1.86
CA VAL A 196 -10.28 -0.98 -2.59
C VAL A 196 -10.53 -1.02 -4.10
N LEU A 197 -11.69 -1.49 -4.55
CA LEU A 197 -12.03 -1.52 -5.97
C LEU A 197 -12.19 -0.11 -6.54
N GLY A 198 -12.82 0.78 -5.76
CA GLY A 198 -12.99 2.19 -6.10
C GLY A 198 -11.68 2.97 -6.17
N SER A 199 -10.66 2.58 -5.39
CA SER A 199 -9.37 3.28 -5.30
C SER A 199 -8.36 2.90 -6.39
N ARG A 200 -8.62 1.89 -7.22
CA ARG A 200 -7.63 1.39 -8.22
C ARG A 200 -7.16 2.41 -9.26
N ARG A 201 -7.89 3.53 -9.46
CA ARG A 201 -7.53 4.60 -10.42
C ARG A 201 -7.89 5.99 -9.87
N LEU A 202 -7.19 6.43 -8.84
CA LEU A 202 -7.40 7.75 -8.22
C LEU A 202 -6.87 8.89 -9.07
N ARG A 203 -7.71 9.43 -9.96
CA ARG A 203 -7.37 10.62 -10.77
C ARG A 203 -7.86 11.95 -10.18
N SER A 204 -8.68 11.92 -9.13
CA SER A 204 -9.19 13.14 -8.48
C SER A 204 -9.52 12.93 -7.01
N ARG A 205 -9.41 14.00 -6.21
CA ARG A 205 -9.77 14.01 -4.78
C ARG A 205 -11.27 13.75 -4.58
N THR A 206 -12.11 14.29 -5.47
CA THR A 206 -13.56 14.02 -5.46
C THR A 206 -13.87 12.54 -5.61
N ARG A 207 -13.08 11.79 -6.39
CA ARG A 207 -13.27 10.34 -6.54
C ARG A 207 -13.10 9.59 -5.22
N LEU A 208 -12.17 9.99 -4.35
CA LEU A 208 -12.00 9.39 -3.03
C LEU A 208 -13.23 9.59 -2.14
N VAL A 209 -13.86 10.77 -2.19
CA VAL A 209 -15.10 11.06 -1.47
C VAL A 209 -16.25 10.21 -2.00
N ILE A 210 -16.38 10.07 -3.33
CA ILE A 210 -17.39 9.19 -3.96
C ILE A 210 -17.18 7.73 -3.55
N VAL A 211 -15.92 7.27 -3.51
CA VAL A 211 -15.58 5.92 -3.05
C VAL A 211 -15.94 5.74 -1.58
N GLY A 212 -15.71 6.75 -0.73
CA GLY A 212 -16.17 6.76 0.66
C GLY A 212 -17.69 6.67 0.78
N LEU A 213 -18.43 7.45 0.00
CA LEU A 213 -19.89 7.39 -0.05
C LEU A 213 -20.39 6.00 -0.45
N ALA A 214 -19.83 5.42 -1.52
CA ALA A 214 -20.18 4.08 -1.97
C ALA A 214 -19.85 3.01 -0.92
N SER A 215 -18.69 3.14 -0.25
CA SER A 215 -18.28 2.27 0.86
C SER A 215 -19.24 2.39 2.06
N GLY A 216 -19.74 3.60 2.34
CA GLY A 216 -20.71 3.86 3.40
C GLY A 216 -22.06 3.23 3.08
N CYS A 217 -22.56 3.40 1.85
CA CYS A 217 -23.78 2.74 1.40
C CYS A 217 -23.66 1.22 1.50
N ALA A 218 -22.53 0.64 1.07
CA ALA A 218 -22.30 -0.80 1.15
C ALA A 218 -22.32 -1.30 2.60
N GLN A 219 -21.69 -0.58 3.53
CA GLN A 219 -21.73 -0.90 4.96
C GLN A 219 -23.15 -0.82 5.52
N ALA A 220 -23.87 0.27 5.26
CA ALA A 220 -25.23 0.46 5.75
C ALA A 220 -26.18 -0.65 5.25
N ILE A 221 -26.09 -0.99 3.96
CA ILE A 221 -26.87 -2.08 3.35
C ILE A 221 -26.51 -3.42 3.98
N ALA A 222 -25.21 -3.68 4.22
CA ALA A 222 -24.77 -4.92 4.85
C ALA A 222 -25.33 -5.10 6.26
N ILE A 223 -25.29 -4.04 7.07
CA ILE A 223 -25.81 -4.03 8.44
C ILE A 223 -27.33 -4.22 8.40
N LEU A 224 -28.03 -3.52 7.50
CA LEU A 224 -29.47 -3.62 7.35
C LEU A 224 -29.90 -5.04 6.95
N ILE A 225 -29.25 -5.65 5.94
CA ILE A 225 -29.54 -7.02 5.50
C ILE A 225 -29.25 -8.01 6.61
N TYR A 226 -28.13 -7.85 7.33
CA TYR A 226 -27.79 -8.71 8.45
C TYR A 226 -28.84 -8.61 9.57
N GLY A 227 -29.28 -7.40 9.93
CA GLY A 227 -30.37 -7.20 10.90
C GLY A 227 -31.68 -7.84 10.46
N LEU A 228 -32.06 -7.66 9.18
CA LEU A 228 -33.26 -8.25 8.57
C LEU A 228 -33.25 -9.77 8.53
N SER A 229 -32.06 -10.39 8.48
CA SER A 229 -31.91 -11.84 8.33
C SER A 229 -32.28 -12.64 9.59
N GLY A 230 -32.43 -11.97 10.74
CA GLY A 230 -32.72 -12.62 12.02
C GLY A 230 -31.58 -13.51 12.54
N LEU A 231 -30.37 -13.33 12.01
CA LEU A 231 -29.17 -14.09 12.40
C LEU A 231 -28.59 -13.63 13.75
N ASP A 232 -28.85 -12.38 14.15
CA ASP A 232 -28.68 -11.95 15.54
C ASP A 232 -29.96 -12.27 16.33
N SER A 233 -29.79 -12.74 17.56
CA SER A 233 -30.84 -13.23 18.45
C SER A 233 -32.09 -12.34 18.46
N ALA A 234 -33.17 -12.85 17.87
CA ALA A 234 -34.60 -12.70 18.22
C ALA A 234 -35.23 -11.30 18.40
N ASP A 235 -34.54 -10.17 18.23
CA ASP A 235 -35.14 -8.85 18.49
C ASP A 235 -35.73 -8.18 17.22
N PHE A 236 -35.17 -8.42 16.03
CA PHE A 236 -35.58 -7.69 14.83
C PHE A 236 -37.02 -7.98 14.37
N SER A 237 -37.44 -9.25 14.37
CA SER A 237 -38.83 -9.63 14.03
C SER A 237 -39.84 -9.23 15.09
N THR A 238 -39.38 -9.05 16.33
CA THR A 238 -40.23 -8.89 17.52
C THR A 238 -40.46 -7.40 17.83
N ASP A 239 -39.45 -6.53 17.66
CA ASP A 239 -39.57 -5.08 17.87
C ASP A 239 -40.36 -4.36 16.77
N ILE A 240 -40.18 -4.78 15.51
CA ILE A 240 -40.92 -4.24 14.37
C ILE A 240 -42.42 -4.59 14.44
N ALA A 241 -42.73 -5.83 14.81
CA ALA A 241 -44.10 -6.31 14.85
C ALA A 241 -44.90 -5.80 16.07
N LEU A 242 -44.24 -5.42 17.17
CA LEU A 242 -44.93 -5.13 18.45
C LEU A 242 -44.71 -3.71 19.00
N ARG A 243 -43.59 -3.03 18.69
CA ARG A 243 -43.21 -1.78 19.41
C ARG A 243 -43.12 -0.52 18.56
N GLY A 244 -43.11 -0.64 17.23
CA GLY A 244 -42.98 0.53 16.35
C GLY A 244 -41.63 1.26 16.47
N GLU A 245 -40.61 0.61 17.02
CA GLU A 245 -39.27 1.17 17.28
C GLU A 245 -38.35 1.11 16.03
N TRP A 246 -38.90 1.31 14.83
CA TRP A 246 -38.18 1.23 13.53
C TRP A 246 -36.92 2.09 13.48
N LEU A 247 -36.93 3.23 14.19
CA LEU A 247 -35.83 4.18 14.23
C LEU A 247 -34.57 3.63 14.93
N ARG A 248 -34.69 2.71 15.90
CA ARG A 248 -33.53 2.11 16.58
C ARG A 248 -32.72 1.21 15.66
N HIS A 249 -33.37 0.62 14.66
CA HIS A 249 -32.70 -0.22 13.66
C HIS A 249 -31.95 0.59 12.58
N LEU A 250 -32.11 1.92 12.53
CA LEU A 250 -31.38 2.78 11.60
C LEU A 250 -30.07 3.30 12.17
N GLU A 251 -29.85 3.18 13.47
CA GLU A 251 -28.65 3.70 14.14
C GLU A 251 -27.38 3.01 13.66
N ALA A 252 -27.32 1.67 13.71
CA ALA A 252 -26.14 0.92 13.28
C ALA A 252 -25.83 1.10 11.77
N PRO A 253 -26.82 1.02 10.85
CA PRO A 253 -26.61 1.39 9.45
C PRO A 253 -26.11 2.82 9.26
N ALA A 254 -26.60 3.80 10.04
CA ALA A 254 -26.12 5.18 9.98
C ALA A 254 -24.65 5.28 10.41
N TRP A 255 -24.23 4.58 11.46
CA TRP A 255 -22.82 4.50 11.84
C TRP A 255 -21.94 3.87 10.75
N GLY A 256 -22.40 2.80 10.11
CA GLY A 256 -21.71 2.18 8.97
C GLY A 256 -21.60 3.12 7.75
N PHE A 257 -22.67 3.87 7.46
CA PHE A 257 -22.66 4.89 6.41
C PHE A 257 -21.64 5.99 6.71
N LEU A 258 -21.69 6.56 7.91
CA LEU A 258 -20.76 7.58 8.37
C LEU A 258 -19.31 7.06 8.38
N ASN A 259 -19.08 5.78 8.67
CA ASN A 259 -17.75 5.19 8.61
C ASN A 259 -17.16 5.19 7.20
N GLY A 260 -17.94 4.80 6.19
CA GLY A 260 -17.48 4.82 4.80
C GLY A 260 -17.20 6.24 4.30
N VAL A 261 -18.12 7.17 4.56
CA VAL A 261 -17.95 8.59 4.20
C VAL A 261 -16.73 9.18 4.92
N GLY A 262 -16.64 8.96 6.24
CA GLY A 262 -15.52 9.37 7.07
C GLY A 262 -14.20 8.79 6.58
N SER A 263 -14.17 7.51 6.20
CA SER A 263 -12.99 6.86 5.61
C SER A 263 -12.54 7.55 4.32
N GLY A 264 -13.47 7.91 3.43
CA GLY A 264 -13.17 8.65 2.20
C GLY A 264 -12.61 10.06 2.45
N ILE A 265 -13.15 10.77 3.44
CA ILE A 265 -12.65 12.08 3.87
C ILE A 265 -11.26 11.95 4.49
N LEU A 266 -11.08 10.99 5.40
CA LEU A 266 -9.81 10.73 6.09
C LEU A 266 -8.69 10.44 5.09
N ILE A 267 -8.93 9.53 4.13
CA ILE A 267 -7.90 9.21 3.14
C ILE A 267 -7.62 10.39 2.20
N THR A 268 -8.62 11.19 1.85
CA THR A 268 -8.42 12.39 1.01
C THR A 268 -7.48 13.39 1.70
N SER A 269 -7.61 13.54 3.00
CA SER A 269 -6.74 14.42 3.81
C SER A 269 -5.36 13.82 4.06
N LEU A 270 -5.28 12.50 4.25
CA LEU A 270 -4.05 11.80 4.62
C LEU A 270 -3.15 11.48 3.40
N LEU A 271 -3.74 11.33 2.21
CA LEU A 271 -3.05 10.88 1.00
C LEU A 271 -1.79 11.70 0.66
N PRO A 272 -1.80 13.05 0.66
CA PRO A 272 -0.60 13.83 0.33
C PRO A 272 0.56 13.59 1.30
N PHE A 273 0.26 13.32 2.57
CA PHE A 273 1.27 13.01 3.57
C PHE A 273 1.83 11.60 3.38
N LEU A 274 0.97 10.63 3.06
CA LEU A 274 1.40 9.26 2.73
C LEU A 274 2.27 9.22 1.49
N GLU A 275 1.88 9.94 0.43
CA GLU A 275 2.66 10.04 -0.81
C GLU A 275 4.07 10.54 -0.55
N ARG A 276 4.21 11.58 0.28
CA ARG A 276 5.51 12.13 0.63
C ARG A 276 6.32 11.25 1.58
N TRP A 277 5.67 10.59 2.54
CA TRP A 277 6.35 9.74 3.52
C TRP A 277 6.81 8.40 2.91
N LEU A 278 6.03 7.87 1.99
CA LEU A 278 6.24 6.56 1.36
C LEU A 278 6.81 6.65 -0.06
N ASP A 279 7.09 7.86 -0.55
CA ASP A 279 7.54 8.14 -1.93
C ASP A 279 6.63 7.48 -2.99
N LEU A 280 5.31 7.49 -2.74
CA LEU A 280 4.33 6.88 -3.63
C LEU A 280 4.02 7.81 -4.79
N THR A 281 4.17 7.29 -6.00
CA THR A 281 3.81 7.98 -7.23
C THR A 281 2.39 7.59 -7.65
N THR A 282 1.38 8.21 -7.07
CA THR A 282 -0.02 7.98 -7.43
C THR A 282 -0.40 8.72 -8.73
N ASP A 283 -1.47 8.27 -9.38
CA ASP A 283 -2.07 8.98 -10.53
C ASP A 283 -2.37 10.45 -10.20
N MET A 284 -2.80 10.74 -8.97
CA MET A 284 -3.11 12.12 -8.55
C MET A 284 -1.85 12.97 -8.48
N ARG A 285 -0.79 12.45 -7.86
CA ARG A 285 0.50 13.13 -7.78
C ARG A 285 1.09 13.37 -9.17
N LEU A 286 0.97 12.39 -10.07
CA LEU A 286 1.40 12.54 -11.46
C LEU A 286 0.60 13.61 -12.20
N ILE A 287 -0.72 13.68 -12.02
CA ILE A 287 -1.55 14.73 -12.60
C ILE A 287 -1.13 16.11 -12.09
N GLU A 288 -0.88 16.26 -10.79
CA GLU A 288 -0.38 17.51 -10.19
C GLU A 288 0.99 17.92 -10.77
N LEU A 289 1.90 16.96 -10.98
CA LEU A 289 3.20 17.20 -11.63
C LEU A 289 3.07 17.48 -13.14
N SER A 290 1.95 17.09 -13.76
CA SER A 290 1.72 17.36 -15.19
C SER A 290 1.15 18.75 -15.46
N ASP A 291 0.79 19.50 -14.41
CA ASP A 291 0.34 20.89 -14.54
C ASP A 291 1.51 21.78 -14.97
N GLN A 292 1.35 22.46 -16.11
CA GLN A 292 2.37 23.36 -16.66
C GLN A 292 2.60 24.60 -15.78
N ASN A 293 1.68 24.88 -14.85
CA ASN A 293 1.86 25.92 -13.83
C ASN A 293 2.72 25.46 -12.64
N ASN A 294 3.13 24.19 -12.61
CA ASN A 294 4.10 23.71 -11.62
C ASN A 294 5.37 24.58 -11.69
N PRO A 295 5.90 25.06 -10.54
CA PRO A 295 7.01 26.01 -10.52
C PRO A 295 8.20 25.61 -11.39
N LEU A 296 8.61 24.33 -11.33
CA LEU A 296 9.77 23.83 -12.10
C LEU A 296 9.49 23.79 -13.61
N LEU A 297 8.30 23.35 -14.02
CA LEU A 297 7.93 23.35 -15.45
C LEU A 297 7.74 24.77 -16.01
N ARG A 298 7.23 25.68 -15.17
CA ARG A 298 7.13 27.10 -15.50
C ARG A 298 8.50 27.75 -15.61
N GLU A 299 9.45 27.39 -14.75
CA GLU A 299 10.82 27.87 -14.85
C GLU A 299 11.50 27.35 -16.11
N MET A 300 11.35 26.05 -16.42
CA MET A 300 11.86 25.45 -17.65
C MET A 300 11.27 26.13 -18.91
N SER A 301 9.98 26.46 -18.92
CA SER A 301 9.36 27.14 -20.07
C SER A 301 9.87 28.56 -20.29
N LEU A 302 10.38 29.22 -19.24
CA LEU A 302 10.99 30.55 -19.33
C LEU A 302 12.48 30.49 -19.69
N LEU A 303 13.23 29.55 -19.09
CA LEU A 303 14.69 29.45 -19.28
C LEU A 303 15.09 28.65 -20.52
N ALA A 304 14.34 27.60 -20.86
CA ALA A 304 14.61 26.68 -21.96
C ALA A 304 13.32 26.33 -22.73
N PRO A 305 12.68 27.31 -23.41
CA PRO A 305 11.38 27.14 -24.06
C PRO A 305 11.37 26.05 -25.14
N GLY A 306 12.48 25.88 -25.87
CA GLY A 306 12.65 24.84 -26.88
C GLY A 306 12.66 23.45 -26.27
N SER A 307 13.45 23.25 -25.21
CA SER A 307 13.46 21.99 -24.45
C SER A 307 12.11 21.73 -23.77
N PHE A 308 11.42 22.76 -23.27
CA PHE A 308 10.07 22.61 -22.72
C PHE A 308 9.08 22.09 -23.77
N GLN A 309 9.07 22.68 -24.97
CA GLN A 309 8.21 22.23 -26.06
C GLN A 309 8.60 20.82 -26.55
N HIS A 310 9.90 20.51 -26.60
CA HIS A 310 10.39 19.17 -26.86
C HIS A 310 9.82 18.16 -25.85
N SER A 311 9.96 18.42 -24.55
CA SER A 311 9.43 17.57 -23.48
C SER A 311 7.91 17.38 -23.56
N LEU A 312 7.14 18.40 -23.95
CA LEU A 312 5.69 18.28 -24.17
C LEU A 312 5.37 17.30 -25.31
N MET A 313 6.08 17.40 -26.45
CA MET A 313 5.89 16.50 -27.58
C MET A 313 6.33 15.07 -27.26
N VAL A 314 7.48 14.90 -26.61
CA VAL A 314 7.97 13.59 -26.16
C VAL A 314 6.98 12.97 -25.17
N GLY A 315 6.41 13.75 -24.25
CA GLY A 315 5.41 13.26 -23.31
C GLY A 315 4.15 12.73 -23.98
N GLN A 316 3.64 13.40 -25.03
CA GLN A 316 2.49 12.90 -25.80
C GLN A 316 2.80 11.59 -26.52
N LEU A 317 3.98 11.48 -27.14
CA LEU A 317 4.41 10.26 -27.82
C LEU A 317 4.64 9.11 -26.83
N ALA A 318 5.26 9.39 -25.68
CA ALA A 318 5.51 8.41 -24.64
C ALA A 318 4.22 7.89 -24.00
N GLU A 319 3.21 8.76 -23.80
CA GLU A 319 1.89 8.37 -23.30
C GLU A 319 1.23 7.34 -24.22
N GLU A 320 1.11 7.66 -25.51
CA GLU A 320 0.43 6.78 -26.47
C GLU A 320 1.22 5.48 -26.72
N ALA A 321 2.56 5.55 -26.74
CA ALA A 321 3.40 4.35 -26.81
C ALA A 321 3.19 3.43 -25.60
N ALA A 322 3.27 3.98 -24.37
CA ALA A 322 3.08 3.21 -23.14
C ALA A 322 1.68 2.62 -23.05
N LYS A 323 0.65 3.39 -23.41
CA LYS A 323 -0.74 2.95 -23.45
C LYS A 323 -0.96 1.79 -24.41
N SER A 324 -0.33 1.80 -25.58
CA SER A 324 -0.47 0.74 -26.59
C SER A 324 0.02 -0.64 -26.11
N ILE A 325 0.97 -0.68 -25.18
CA ILE A 325 1.53 -1.90 -24.59
C ILE A 325 0.98 -2.20 -23.19
N GLY A 326 0.02 -1.41 -22.69
CA GLY A 326 -0.55 -1.55 -21.35
C GLY A 326 0.41 -1.19 -20.21
N ALA A 327 1.45 -0.40 -20.49
CA ALA A 327 2.32 0.19 -19.47
C ALA A 327 1.65 1.41 -18.82
N ASN A 328 2.30 2.00 -17.81
CA ASN A 328 1.78 3.20 -17.14
C ASN A 328 1.99 4.43 -18.04
N ASP A 329 0.93 4.79 -18.77
CA ASP A 329 0.84 5.89 -19.72
C ASP A 329 1.05 7.26 -19.06
N LEU A 330 0.41 7.47 -17.90
CA LEU A 330 0.52 8.72 -17.16
C LEU A 330 1.93 8.95 -16.61
N LEU A 331 2.58 7.91 -16.07
CA LEU A 331 3.97 8.00 -15.60
C LEU A 331 4.92 8.30 -16.75
N ALA A 332 4.75 7.65 -17.91
CA ALA A 332 5.56 7.90 -19.09
C ALA A 332 5.44 9.35 -19.57
N ARG A 333 4.20 9.87 -19.66
CA ARG A 333 3.93 11.27 -20.01
C ARG A 333 4.64 12.23 -19.07
N VAL A 334 4.45 12.05 -17.76
CA VAL A 334 4.97 12.99 -16.76
C VAL A 334 6.48 12.90 -16.64
N GLY A 335 7.05 11.69 -16.67
CA GLY A 335 8.51 11.51 -16.69
C GLY A 335 9.18 12.23 -17.86
N ALA A 336 8.57 12.20 -19.04
CA ALA A 336 9.03 12.94 -20.20
C ALA A 336 8.97 14.47 -20.02
N LEU A 337 8.04 15.01 -19.23
CA LEU A 337 8.01 16.46 -18.94
C LEU A 337 9.26 16.92 -18.20
N TYR A 338 9.82 16.06 -17.35
CA TYR A 338 10.95 16.38 -16.47
C TYR A 338 12.30 15.84 -16.94
N HIS A 339 12.35 14.98 -17.96
CA HIS A 339 13.59 14.27 -18.33
C HIS A 339 14.76 15.21 -18.68
N ASP A 340 14.44 16.37 -19.23
CA ASP A 340 15.39 17.35 -19.78
C ASP A 340 15.55 18.62 -18.92
N VAL A 341 15.02 18.65 -17.69
CA VAL A 341 15.06 19.87 -16.84
C VAL A 341 16.47 20.40 -16.61
N GLY A 342 17.50 19.55 -16.63
CA GLY A 342 18.89 19.98 -16.49
C GLY A 342 19.37 20.91 -17.60
N LYS A 343 18.75 20.89 -18.78
CA LYS A 343 19.10 21.80 -19.89
C LYS A 343 18.84 23.27 -19.55
N MET A 344 17.97 23.55 -18.58
CA MET A 344 17.62 24.93 -18.16
C MET A 344 18.80 25.71 -17.55
N LEU A 345 19.86 25.03 -17.10
CA LEU A 345 21.05 25.69 -16.58
C LEU A 345 21.95 26.26 -17.69
N LYS A 346 21.89 25.68 -18.90
CA LYS A 346 22.75 26.02 -20.04
C LYS A 346 21.97 25.93 -21.36
N PRO A 347 20.84 26.65 -21.51
CA PRO A 347 19.89 26.44 -22.60
C PRO A 347 20.52 26.63 -23.98
N ASN A 348 21.39 27.65 -24.14
CA ASN A 348 22.00 28.01 -25.43
C ASN A 348 22.98 26.95 -25.99
N TYR A 349 23.31 25.92 -25.21
CA TYR A 349 24.10 24.77 -25.68
C TYR A 349 23.24 23.63 -26.26
N PHE A 350 21.92 23.80 -26.32
CA PHE A 350 21.01 22.81 -26.87
C PHE A 350 20.26 23.40 -28.06
N VAL A 351 20.33 22.70 -29.21
CA VAL A 351 19.89 23.19 -30.52
C VAL A 351 18.41 23.60 -30.55
N GLU A 352 17.57 22.95 -29.75
CA GLU A 352 16.15 23.30 -29.68
C GLU A 352 15.90 24.68 -29.05
N ASN A 353 16.86 25.23 -28.29
CA ASN A 353 16.75 26.55 -27.66
C ASN A 353 17.48 27.65 -28.43
N THR A 354 18.29 27.31 -29.44
CA THR A 354 19.00 28.28 -30.27
C THR A 354 18.05 28.81 -31.34
N HIS A 355 17.47 30.01 -31.12
CA HIS A 355 16.48 30.63 -32.01
C HIS A 355 17.11 31.23 -33.28
N GLY A 356 17.87 30.43 -34.03
CA GLY A 356 18.65 30.89 -35.18
C GLY A 356 19.95 31.61 -34.81
N GLU A 357 20.36 31.54 -33.55
CA GLU A 357 21.67 32.01 -33.09
C GLU A 357 22.79 31.08 -33.57
N GLU A 358 24.02 31.61 -33.62
CA GLU A 358 25.21 30.84 -34.00
C GLU A 358 25.44 29.67 -33.02
N ASN A 359 25.72 28.48 -33.56
CA ASN A 359 25.90 27.30 -32.73
C ASN A 359 27.19 27.42 -31.90
N ILE A 360 27.05 27.52 -30.57
CA ILE A 360 28.19 27.65 -29.64
C ILE A 360 29.18 26.48 -29.81
N HIS A 361 28.70 25.30 -30.18
CA HIS A 361 29.53 24.12 -30.39
C HIS A 361 30.53 24.25 -31.55
N ASP A 362 30.32 25.15 -32.50
CA ASP A 362 31.26 25.42 -33.60
C ASP A 362 32.59 26.00 -33.11
N ARG A 363 32.59 26.56 -31.89
CA ARG A 363 33.76 27.17 -31.24
C ARG A 363 34.33 26.31 -30.11
N LEU A 364 33.77 25.12 -29.88
CA LEU A 364 34.18 24.21 -28.82
C LEU A 364 34.91 22.99 -29.37
N SER A 365 35.82 22.42 -28.57
CA SER A 365 36.33 21.09 -28.86
C SER A 365 35.21 20.05 -28.67
N PRO A 366 35.23 18.92 -29.41
CA PRO A 366 34.28 17.84 -29.22
C PRO A 366 34.21 17.35 -27.76
N GLU A 367 35.34 17.32 -27.07
CA GLU A 367 35.41 16.93 -25.65
C GLU A 367 34.65 17.90 -24.74
N MET A 368 34.78 19.21 -24.97
CA MET A 368 34.05 20.22 -24.20
C MET A 368 32.54 20.16 -24.49
N SER A 369 32.16 20.02 -25.77
CA SER A 369 30.77 19.82 -26.19
C SER A 369 30.15 18.61 -25.48
N ARG A 370 30.84 17.47 -25.50
CA ARG A 370 30.43 16.25 -24.81
C ARG A 370 30.25 16.46 -23.31
N LEU A 371 31.18 17.13 -22.64
CA LEU A 371 31.10 17.40 -21.20
C LEU A 371 29.87 18.24 -20.84
N ILE A 372 29.54 19.24 -21.65
CA ILE A 372 28.36 20.08 -21.45
C ILE A 372 27.08 19.29 -21.70
N ILE A 373 27.02 18.55 -22.81
CA ILE A 373 25.84 17.75 -23.15
C ILE A 373 25.58 16.71 -22.07
N ILE A 374 26.59 15.94 -21.62
CA ILE A 374 26.37 14.92 -20.58
C ILE A 374 26.04 15.54 -19.21
N SER A 375 26.45 16.79 -18.93
CA SER A 375 26.22 17.39 -17.61
C SER A 375 24.73 17.62 -17.32
N HIS A 376 23.88 17.84 -18.34
CA HIS A 376 22.45 18.09 -18.12
C HIS A 376 21.77 16.95 -17.35
N VAL A 377 22.24 15.71 -17.50
CA VAL A 377 21.69 14.57 -16.74
C VAL A 377 21.98 14.73 -15.25
N LYS A 378 23.23 15.05 -14.90
CA LYS A 378 23.64 15.24 -13.50
C LYS A 378 22.94 16.46 -12.90
N ASP A 379 22.86 17.54 -13.67
CA ASP A 379 22.19 18.77 -13.30
C ASP A 379 20.67 18.54 -13.10
N GLY A 380 20.06 17.75 -13.99
CA GLY A 380 18.65 17.38 -13.92
C GLY A 380 18.31 16.53 -12.70
N ILE A 381 19.16 15.54 -12.36
CA ILE A 381 19.00 14.75 -11.13
C ILE A 381 19.06 15.67 -9.92
N ARG A 382 20.05 16.56 -9.85
CA ARG A 382 20.20 17.50 -8.73
C ARG A 382 18.96 18.39 -8.57
N ILE A 383 18.47 18.99 -9.65
CA ILE A 383 17.26 19.83 -9.64
C ILE A 383 16.03 19.01 -9.19
N ALA A 384 15.86 17.81 -9.74
CA ALA A 384 14.73 16.95 -9.40
C ALA A 384 14.72 16.52 -7.92
N GLU A 385 15.90 16.28 -7.34
CA GLU A 385 16.04 15.97 -5.91
C GLU A 385 15.79 17.19 -5.02
N GLU A 386 16.31 18.36 -5.41
CA GLU A 386 16.07 19.64 -4.72
C GLU A 386 14.56 19.97 -4.67
N GLU A 387 13.85 19.73 -5.78
CA GLU A 387 12.40 19.91 -5.92
C GLU A 387 11.57 18.75 -5.33
N LYS A 388 12.22 17.73 -4.76
CA LYS A 388 11.57 16.56 -4.13
C LYS A 388 10.59 15.86 -5.08
N LEU A 389 11.00 15.70 -6.34
CA LEU A 389 10.26 14.89 -7.29
C LEU A 389 10.25 13.41 -6.85
N PRO A 390 9.15 12.67 -7.09
CA PRO A 390 9.08 11.25 -6.75
C PRO A 390 10.18 10.44 -7.45
N ARG A 391 10.71 9.40 -6.79
CA ARG A 391 11.82 8.60 -7.36
C ARG A 391 11.61 8.10 -8.78
N PRO A 392 10.44 7.58 -9.18
CA PRO A 392 10.21 7.17 -10.56
C PRO A 392 10.46 8.27 -11.60
N ILE A 393 10.23 9.54 -11.27
CA ILE A 393 10.54 10.68 -12.14
C ILE A 393 12.04 10.98 -12.14
N VAL A 394 12.67 10.98 -10.96
CA VAL A 394 14.13 11.19 -10.81
C VAL A 394 14.91 10.14 -11.58
N ASP A 395 14.50 8.87 -11.48
CA ASP A 395 15.16 7.72 -12.10
C ASP A 395 15.10 7.76 -13.64
N MET A 396 14.07 8.37 -14.22
CA MET A 396 13.95 8.53 -15.67
C MET A 396 15.00 9.50 -16.24
N ILE A 397 15.49 10.46 -15.45
CA ILE A 397 16.49 11.44 -15.89
C ILE A 397 17.83 10.78 -16.28
N PRO A 398 18.48 9.91 -15.49
CA PRO A 398 19.68 9.21 -15.96
C PRO A 398 19.39 8.12 -17.00
N MET A 399 18.17 7.58 -17.03
CA MET A 399 17.86 6.43 -17.88
C MET A 399 17.49 6.80 -19.32
N HIS A 400 17.00 8.03 -19.58
CA HIS A 400 16.42 8.37 -20.89
C HIS A 400 17.44 8.33 -22.05
N HIS A 401 18.71 8.58 -21.79
CA HIS A 401 19.79 8.41 -22.78
C HIS A 401 20.45 7.03 -22.73
N GLY A 402 20.22 6.23 -21.68
CA GLY A 402 20.85 4.94 -21.48
C GLY A 402 22.38 5.03 -21.55
N THR A 403 22.99 4.26 -22.45
CA THR A 403 24.44 4.24 -22.70
C THR A 403 24.81 4.85 -24.05
N SER A 404 24.05 5.85 -24.51
CA SER A 404 24.28 6.49 -25.80
C SER A 404 25.66 7.13 -25.87
N VAL A 405 26.30 7.01 -27.03
CA VAL A 405 27.56 7.70 -27.33
C VAL A 405 27.23 9.14 -27.70
N VAL A 406 27.84 10.08 -26.98
CA VAL A 406 27.77 11.52 -27.23
C VAL A 406 29.06 11.99 -27.86
#